data_AF-A0A7W1RAA0-F1
#
_entry.id   AF-A0A7W1RAA0-F1
#
_cell.length_a   1.000
_cell.length_b   1.000
_cell.length_c   1.000
_cell.angle_alpha   90.00
_cell.angle_beta   90.00
_cell.angle_gamma   90.00
#
_symmetry.space_group_name_H-M   'P 1'
#
loop_
_entity.id
_entity.type
_entity.pdbx_description
1 polymer ?
#
loop_
_entity_poly.entity_id
_entity_poly.type
_entity_poly.pdbx_seq_one_letter_code
_entity_poly.pdbx_strand_id
1 'polypeptide(L)'
;MDFVTHIRQQLQRRLDAHIPDSSLIPHRSSLIHGIGDDAAVIRQRGNYDSVITTDLLVEDIDFDLDKFHTPPRDVGHKALAVSLSDIAAMGALPRWSLVSVGMPRVRWDASFLDDFYKG
;
A
#
# COMPACT_ATOMS: atom_id res chain seq x y z
N MET A 1 -11.05 -21.38 0.67
CA MET A 1 -9.75 -20.70 0.78
C MET A 1 -9.96 -19.29 0.25
N ASP A 2 -9.86 -18.26 1.07
CA ASP A 2 -10.14 -16.89 0.62
C ASP A 2 -9.02 -16.38 -0.32
N PHE A 3 -9.35 -15.36 -1.09
CA PHE A 3 -8.47 -14.77 -2.11
C PHE A 3 -7.14 -14.28 -1.50
N VAL A 4 -7.20 -13.71 -0.29
CA VAL A 4 -6.02 -13.20 0.45
C VAL A 4 -5.08 -14.34 0.84
N THR A 5 -5.62 -15.46 1.30
CA THR A 5 -4.88 -16.67 1.67
C THR A 5 -4.22 -17.29 0.43
N HIS A 6 -4.90 -17.26 -0.72
CA HIS A 6 -4.36 -17.73 -1.98
C HIS A 6 -3.18 -16.87 -2.48
N ILE A 7 -3.32 -15.54 -2.42
CA ILE A 7 -2.26 -14.59 -2.78
C ILE A 7 -1.05 -14.75 -1.85
N ARG A 8 -1.27 -14.81 -0.53
CA ARG A 8 -0.18 -15.03 0.46
C ARG A 8 0.56 -16.35 0.20
N GLN A 9 -0.15 -17.44 -0.07
CA GLN A 9 0.51 -18.71 -0.41
C GLN A 9 1.26 -18.68 -1.73
N GLN A 10 0.74 -17.97 -2.75
CA GLN A 10 1.46 -17.83 -4.01
C GLN A 10 2.72 -16.96 -3.89
N LEU A 11 2.66 -15.90 -3.10
CA LEU A 11 3.81 -15.04 -2.81
C LEU A 11 4.87 -15.79 -2.00
N GLN A 12 4.47 -16.53 -0.95
CA GLN A 12 5.40 -17.36 -0.17
C GLN A 12 6.10 -18.41 -1.04
N ARG A 13 5.34 -19.14 -1.88
CA ARG A 13 5.92 -20.13 -2.80
C ARG A 13 6.88 -19.52 -3.82
N ARG A 14 6.61 -18.31 -4.29
CA ARG A 14 7.52 -17.59 -5.22
C ARG A 14 8.79 -17.11 -4.51
N LEU A 15 8.71 -16.72 -3.24
CA LEU A 15 9.87 -16.38 -2.44
C LEU A 15 10.72 -17.63 -2.16
N ASP A 16 10.09 -18.74 -1.75
CA ASP A 16 10.78 -20.00 -1.47
C ASP A 16 11.44 -20.59 -2.74
N ALA A 17 10.84 -20.39 -3.91
CA ALA A 17 11.37 -20.86 -5.19
C ALA A 17 12.41 -19.92 -5.82
N HIS A 18 12.60 -18.71 -5.30
CA HIS A 18 13.43 -17.68 -5.92
C HIS A 18 14.46 -17.03 -4.99
N ILE A 19 14.62 -17.53 -3.76
CA ILE A 19 15.83 -17.27 -2.98
C ILE A 19 16.92 -18.20 -3.54
N PRO A 20 17.86 -17.69 -4.36
CA PRO A 20 19.06 -18.45 -4.66
C PRO A 20 19.83 -18.60 -3.35
N ASP A 21 20.66 -19.64 -3.25
CA ASP A 21 21.70 -19.77 -2.22
C ASP A 21 22.22 -18.37 -1.85
N SER A 22 22.02 -17.95 -0.60
CA SER A 22 22.24 -16.58 -0.11
C SER A 22 23.69 -16.12 -0.27
N SER A 23 24.59 -17.04 -0.66
CA SER A 23 25.96 -16.79 -1.05
C SER A 23 26.16 -16.20 -2.47
N LEU A 24 25.13 -16.19 -3.34
CA LEU A 24 25.24 -15.77 -4.75
C LEU A 24 24.63 -14.40 -5.08
N ILE A 25 23.92 -13.76 -4.15
CA ILE A 25 23.46 -12.37 -4.33
C ILE A 25 24.56 -11.45 -3.79
N PRO A 26 25.17 -10.58 -4.62
CA PRO A 26 26.10 -9.58 -4.11
C PRO A 26 25.40 -8.77 -3.02
N HIS A 27 25.93 -8.78 -1.80
CA HIS A 27 25.42 -8.07 -0.63
C HIS A 27 25.40 -6.54 -0.86
N ARG A 28 24.41 -6.07 -1.61
CA ARG A 28 24.03 -4.67 -1.79
C ARG A 28 22.52 -4.50 -1.66
N SER A 29 21.87 -5.29 -0.81
CA SER A 29 20.47 -5.04 -0.46
C SER A 29 20.43 -3.80 0.44
N SER A 30 20.05 -2.65 -0.11
CA SER A 30 19.69 -1.50 0.71
C SER A 30 18.44 -1.75 1.56
N LEU A 31 17.73 -2.86 1.36
CA LEU A 31 16.59 -3.26 2.18
C LEU A 31 17.04 -3.65 3.60
N ILE A 32 16.59 -2.91 4.61
CA ILE A 32 16.93 -3.11 6.02
C ILE A 32 15.87 -3.99 6.69
N HIS A 33 14.59 -3.72 6.41
CA HIS A 33 13.44 -4.51 6.86
C HIS A 33 12.57 -4.85 5.65
N GLY A 34 12.27 -6.15 5.52
CA GLY A 34 11.41 -6.70 4.48
C GLY A 34 10.14 -7.33 5.08
N ILE A 35 9.56 -8.29 4.36
CA ILE A 35 8.27 -8.94 4.67
C ILE A 35 8.20 -9.40 6.13
N GLY A 36 7.19 -8.95 6.87
CA GLY A 36 6.98 -9.26 8.29
C GLY A 36 6.83 -8.03 9.22
N ASP A 37 7.08 -6.84 8.67
CA ASP A 37 6.87 -5.53 9.32
C ASP A 37 5.81 -4.72 8.54
N ASP A 38 5.31 -3.60 9.10
CA ASP A 38 4.21 -2.82 8.51
C ASP A 38 4.60 -2.10 7.20
N ALA A 39 5.89 -1.83 6.96
CA ALA A 39 6.38 -1.22 5.73
C ALA A 39 7.81 -1.65 5.38
N ALA A 40 8.23 -1.45 4.12
CA ALA A 40 9.60 -1.70 3.70
C ALA A 40 10.53 -0.54 4.06
N VAL A 41 11.73 -0.84 4.57
CA VAL A 41 12.75 0.18 4.88
C VAL A 41 13.93 0.06 3.92
N ILE A 42 14.18 1.13 3.15
CA ILE A 42 15.26 1.22 2.16
C ILE A 42 16.33 2.19 2.63
N ARG A 43 17.55 1.70 2.79
CA ARG A 43 18.77 2.46 3.06
C ARG A 43 19.05 3.44 1.94
N GLN A 44 19.09 4.73 2.27
CA GLN A 44 19.51 5.76 1.33
C GLN A 44 20.98 6.12 1.54
N ARG A 45 21.55 6.85 0.58
CA ARG A 45 22.85 7.51 0.76
C ARG A 45 22.61 8.79 1.58
N GLY A 46 22.92 8.76 2.88
CA GLY A 46 22.75 9.89 3.78
C GLY A 46 22.44 9.46 5.23
N ASN A 47 21.84 10.37 5.99
CA ASN A 47 21.54 10.18 7.42
C ASN A 47 20.11 9.70 7.68
N TYR A 48 19.37 9.31 6.65
CA TYR A 48 17.97 8.90 6.76
C TYR A 48 17.71 7.68 5.88
N ASP A 49 16.80 6.82 6.33
CA ASP A 49 16.26 5.72 5.56
C ASP A 49 14.86 6.08 5.03
N SER A 50 14.46 5.46 3.94
CA SER A 50 13.11 5.62 3.39
C SER A 50 12.22 4.48 3.88
N VAL A 51 11.05 4.82 4.41
CA VAL A 51 10.01 3.86 4.76
C VAL A 51 8.90 3.96 3.72
N ILE A 52 8.52 2.83 3.12
CA ILE A 52 7.60 2.77 1.98
C ILE A 52 6.57 1.68 2.23
N THR A 53 5.29 2.08 2.21
CA THR A 53 4.13 1.18 2.17
C THR A 53 3.28 1.47 0.93
N THR A 54 2.36 0.58 0.62
CA THR A 54 1.31 0.80 -0.38
C THR A 54 0.08 -0.01 -0.01
N ASP A 55 -1.08 0.65 -0.06
CA ASP A 55 -2.37 0.01 0.15
C ASP A 55 -3.29 0.18 -1.05
N LEU A 56 -4.21 -0.75 -1.21
CA LEU A 56 -5.26 -0.70 -2.22
C LEU A 56 -6.61 -0.86 -1.52
N LEU A 57 -7.52 0.09 -1.78
CA LEU A 57 -8.91 -0.02 -1.38
C LEU A 57 -9.77 -0.40 -2.60
N VAL A 58 -10.63 -1.39 -2.42
CA VAL A 58 -11.50 -1.92 -3.48
C VAL A 58 -12.97 -1.75 -3.07
N GLU A 59 -13.78 -1.21 -3.98
CA GLU A 59 -15.23 -1.11 -3.80
C GLU A 59 -15.86 -2.51 -3.60
N ASP A 60 -16.91 -2.59 -2.79
CA ASP A 60 -17.54 -3.82 -2.28
C ASP A 60 -16.68 -4.66 -1.29
N ILE A 61 -15.41 -4.30 -1.07
CA ILE A 61 -14.54 -4.93 -0.06
C ILE A 61 -14.27 -3.95 1.08
N ASP A 62 -13.71 -2.79 0.77
CA ASP A 62 -13.21 -1.83 1.76
C ASP A 62 -14.16 -0.64 1.97
N PHE A 63 -14.97 -0.33 0.97
CA PHE A 63 -15.98 0.72 0.98
C PHE A 63 -17.10 0.38 0.00
N ASP A 64 -18.20 1.11 0.09
CA ASP A 64 -19.36 0.94 -0.79
C ASP A 64 -20.00 2.32 -1.03
N LEU A 65 -20.03 2.76 -2.29
CA LEU A 65 -20.58 4.06 -2.68
C LEU A 65 -22.10 4.04 -2.81
N ASP A 66 -22.72 2.87 -2.95
CA ASP A 66 -24.13 2.74 -3.31
C ASP A 66 -24.99 2.23 -2.15
N LYS A 67 -24.65 1.07 -1.56
CA LYS A 67 -25.44 0.44 -0.50
C LYS A 67 -25.40 1.24 0.79
N PHE A 68 -24.21 1.73 1.15
CA PHE A 68 -23.99 2.49 2.39
C PHE A 68 -23.81 3.99 2.15
N HIS A 69 -23.87 4.45 0.90
CA HIS A 69 -23.69 5.85 0.50
C HIS A 69 -22.43 6.48 1.14
N THR A 70 -21.32 5.75 1.14
CA THR A 70 -20.07 6.25 1.70
C THR A 70 -19.65 7.51 0.95
N PRO A 71 -19.51 8.67 1.60
CA PRO A 71 -19.12 9.89 0.92
C PRO A 71 -17.74 9.74 0.25
N PRO A 72 -17.52 10.28 -0.96
CA PRO A 72 -16.22 10.22 -1.62
C PRO A 72 -15.07 10.74 -0.75
N ARG A 73 -15.35 11.79 0.04
CA ARG A 73 -14.43 12.36 1.01
C ARG A 73 -13.97 11.37 2.06
N ASP A 74 -14.88 10.54 2.58
CA ASP A 74 -14.52 9.54 3.60
C ASP A 74 -13.69 8.42 2.98
N VAL A 75 -13.96 8.08 1.71
CA VAL A 75 -13.11 7.14 0.94
C VAL A 75 -11.72 7.71 0.72
N GLY A 76 -11.59 8.99 0.34
CA GLY A 76 -10.31 9.68 0.16
C GLY A 76 -9.48 9.74 1.45
N HIS A 77 -10.13 10.15 2.55
CA HIS A 77 -9.51 10.14 3.88
C HIS A 77 -9.00 8.75 4.24
N LYS A 78 -9.83 7.71 4.08
CA LYS A 78 -9.44 6.32 4.36
C LYS A 78 -8.29 5.86 3.47
N ALA A 79 -8.31 6.20 2.18
CA ALA A 79 -7.28 5.81 1.22
C ALA A 79 -5.88 6.29 1.62
N LEU A 80 -5.78 7.51 2.17
CA LEU A 80 -4.51 8.00 2.70
C LEU A 80 -4.22 7.49 4.13
N ALA A 81 -5.24 7.45 4.99
CA ALA A 81 -5.08 7.12 6.40
C ALA A 81 -4.56 5.70 6.64
N VAL A 82 -4.94 4.72 5.81
CA VAL A 82 -4.44 3.34 5.94
C VAL A 82 -2.92 3.30 5.76
N SER A 83 -2.40 3.83 4.65
CA SER A 83 -0.95 3.85 4.42
C SER A 83 -0.21 4.73 5.44
N LEU A 84 -0.82 5.82 5.91
CA LEU A 84 -0.22 6.63 6.98
C LEU A 84 -0.12 5.89 8.32
N SER A 85 -1.05 4.97 8.59
CA SER A 85 -1.02 4.14 9.80
C SER A 85 0.23 3.27 9.82
N ASP A 86 0.59 2.61 8.72
CA ASP A 86 1.81 1.80 8.63
C ASP A 86 3.07 2.65 8.85
N ILE A 87 3.14 3.82 8.21
CA ILE A 87 4.27 4.75 8.38
C ILE A 87 4.40 5.19 9.85
N ALA A 88 3.28 5.45 10.52
CA ALA A 88 3.27 5.81 11.93
C ALA A 88 3.69 4.63 12.83
N ALA A 89 3.25 3.41 12.53
CA ALA A 89 3.65 2.19 13.24
C ALA A 89 5.16 1.94 13.16
N MET A 90 5.77 2.27 12.02
CA MET A 90 7.22 2.24 11.80
C MET A 90 7.99 3.40 12.46
N GLY A 91 7.31 4.32 13.15
CA GLY A 91 7.91 5.50 13.77
C GLY A 91 8.51 6.49 12.77
N ALA A 92 8.06 6.46 11.51
CA ALA A 92 8.58 7.30 10.45
C ALA A 92 7.72 8.56 10.24
N LEU A 93 8.32 9.58 9.63
CA LEU A 93 7.63 10.81 9.27
C LEU A 93 7.20 10.74 7.79
N PRO A 94 5.89 10.87 7.48
CA PRO A 94 5.41 10.88 6.11
C PRO A 94 5.88 12.15 5.40
N ARG A 95 6.25 12.02 4.12
CA ARG A 95 6.79 13.13 3.32
C ARG A 95 6.09 13.30 1.97
N TRP A 96 5.78 12.20 1.33
CA TRP A 96 5.13 12.16 0.03
C TRP A 96 4.13 11.02 0.00
N SER A 97 3.12 11.14 -0.85
CA SER A 97 2.20 10.07 -1.18
C SER A 97 1.96 10.03 -2.68
N LEU A 98 1.61 8.85 -3.18
CA LEU A 98 1.16 8.62 -4.54
C LEU A 98 -0.22 7.99 -4.45
N VAL A 99 -1.14 8.45 -5.30
CA VAL A 99 -2.50 7.92 -5.35
C VAL A 99 -2.76 7.43 -6.77
N SER A 100 -3.17 6.17 -6.89
CA SER A 100 -3.63 5.57 -8.15
C SER A 100 -5.13 5.30 -8.04
N VAL A 101 -5.93 5.90 -8.92
CA VAL A 101 -7.39 5.75 -8.92
C VAL A 101 -7.82 5.03 -10.19
N GLY A 102 -8.50 3.90 -10.03
CA GLY A 102 -9.20 3.21 -11.10
C GLY A 102 -10.70 3.20 -10.80
N MET A 103 -11.52 3.68 -11.74
CA MET A 103 -12.98 3.66 -11.59
C MET A 103 -13.68 3.49 -12.94
N PRO A 104 -14.91 2.95 -12.97
CA PRO A 104 -15.70 2.88 -14.18
C PRO A 104 -15.97 4.25 -14.77
N ARG A 105 -16.01 4.35 -16.11
CA ARG A 105 -16.23 5.63 -16.81
C ARG A 105 -17.50 6.36 -16.39
N VAL A 106 -18.55 5.63 -16.03
CA VAL A 106 -19.83 6.18 -15.57
C VAL A 106 -19.71 6.94 -14.23
N ARG A 107 -18.68 6.64 -13.43
CA ARG A 107 -18.38 7.32 -12.15
C ARG A 107 -17.28 8.37 -12.28
N TRP A 108 -16.69 8.54 -13.46
CA TRP A 108 -15.62 9.51 -13.70
C TRP A 108 -16.17 10.93 -13.78
N ASP A 109 -16.57 11.44 -12.63
CA ASP A 109 -17.15 12.76 -12.43
C ASP A 109 -16.17 13.67 -11.66
N ALA A 110 -16.12 14.94 -12.07
CA ALA A 110 -15.20 15.91 -11.48
C ALA A 110 -15.57 16.21 -10.02
N SER A 111 -16.87 16.27 -9.68
CA SER A 111 -17.29 16.55 -8.31
C SER A 111 -16.94 15.41 -7.35
N PHE A 112 -17.07 14.15 -7.82
CA PHE A 112 -16.60 12.99 -7.07
C PHE A 112 -15.10 13.07 -6.76
N LEU A 113 -14.27 13.34 -7.78
CA LEU A 113 -12.82 13.43 -7.61
C LEU A 113 -12.41 14.57 -6.69
N ASP A 114 -13.03 15.74 -6.83
CA ASP A 114 -12.77 16.88 -5.96
C ASP A 114 -13.09 16.55 -4.50
N ASP A 115 -14.22 15.89 -4.25
CA ASP A 115 -14.59 15.52 -2.88
C ASP A 115 -13.72 14.41 -2.31
N PHE A 116 -13.33 13.43 -3.14
CA PHE A 116 -12.33 12.43 -2.77
C PHE A 116 -11.00 13.07 -2.35
N TYR A 117 -10.46 14.02 -3.12
CA TYR A 117 -9.18 14.67 -2.79
C TYR A 117 -9.26 15.70 -1.65
N LYS A 118 -10.47 16.11 -1.21
CA LYS A 118 -10.67 16.91 0.02
C LYS A 118 -10.73 16.07 1.30
N GLY A 119 -10.78 14.75 1.16
CA GLY A 119 -10.69 13.78 2.25
C GLY A 119 -9.26 13.56 2.66
#